data_AF-A0A2K4KXC5-F1
#
_entry.id   AF-A0A2K4KXC5-F1
#
_cell.length_a   1.000
_cell.length_b   1.000
_cell.length_c   1.000
_cell.angle_alpha   90.00
_cell.angle_beta   90.00
_cell.angle_gamma   90.00
#
_symmetry.space_group_name_H-M   'P 1'
#
loop_
_entity.id
_entity.type
_entity.pdbx_description
1 polymer ?
#
loop_
_entity_poly.entity_id
_entity_poly.type
_entity_poly.pdbx_seq_one_letter_code
_entity_poly.pdbx_strand_id
1 'polypeptide(L)'
;MKRLAFALAIPLISNIVYAQDPSDQDIRLMAAAQKAVESYRSAGITGMGQAVDDCESGLSRASGEEDVEYCVALNLASMHVDAIATKAANIPRDNRFKDEMVVAQSEEVLKFFRVVSQSDALMPYINERNAKVHSYVLAAINGHPGAADQAAASGDDESAAAAKAFTDFWTSTDCDELQELSEWPQLVEQFRTNDEQLCNTFVQMHQRVQKVDIIGVQPLPGNRVRVKASLALIPQGSMNQEDTFALVDGKWVLSAR
;
A
#
# COMPACT_ATOMS: atom_id res chain seq x y z
N MET A 1 -4.32 -64.55 10.89
CA MET A 1 -4.26 -63.28 10.15
C MET A 1 -5.32 -62.35 10.73
N LYS A 2 -4.90 -61.28 11.41
CA LYS A 2 -5.75 -60.27 12.04
C LYS A 2 -5.99 -59.14 11.05
N ARG A 3 -7.24 -58.70 10.86
CA ARG A 3 -7.58 -57.37 10.35
C ARG A 3 -8.72 -56.82 11.21
N LEU A 4 -8.33 -56.10 12.26
CA LEU A 4 -9.20 -55.21 13.03
C LEU A 4 -9.24 -53.88 12.27
N ALA A 5 -10.38 -53.55 11.68
CA ALA A 5 -10.65 -52.22 11.17
C ALA A 5 -11.13 -51.35 12.35
N PHE A 6 -10.21 -50.59 12.93
CA PHE A 6 -10.56 -49.48 13.83
C PHE A 6 -10.89 -48.27 12.95
N ALA A 7 -12.18 -47.96 12.82
CA ALA A 7 -12.63 -46.65 12.34
C ALA A 7 -12.38 -45.64 13.47
N LEU A 8 -11.21 -45.01 13.45
CA LEU A 8 -10.94 -43.81 14.23
C LEU A 8 -11.63 -42.64 13.55
N ALA A 9 -12.83 -42.30 14.01
CA ALA A 9 -13.43 -41.00 13.78
C ALA A 9 -12.56 -39.96 14.48
N ILE A 10 -11.69 -39.30 13.72
CA ILE A 10 -11.01 -38.08 14.16
C ILE A 10 -12.08 -36.99 14.10
N PRO A 11 -12.57 -36.44 15.23
CA PRO A 11 -13.22 -35.16 15.16
C PRO A 11 -12.14 -34.17 14.72
N LEU A 12 -12.19 -33.76 13.45
CA LEU A 12 -11.59 -32.51 13.00
C LEU A 12 -12.30 -31.40 13.77
N ILE A 13 -11.84 -31.16 14.99
CA ILE A 13 -12.06 -29.89 15.65
C ILE A 13 -11.15 -28.93 14.88
N SER A 14 -11.65 -28.50 13.72
CA SER A 14 -11.19 -27.29 13.08
C SER A 14 -11.43 -26.19 14.11
N ASN A 15 -10.41 -25.90 14.92
CA ASN A 15 -10.31 -24.61 15.57
C ASN A 15 -10.28 -23.62 14.42
N ILE A 16 -11.47 -23.15 14.02
CA ILE A 16 -11.64 -21.91 13.31
C ILE A 16 -11.15 -20.89 14.33
N VAL A 17 -9.84 -20.66 14.31
CA VAL A 17 -9.26 -19.41 14.74
C VAL A 17 -9.97 -18.41 13.87
N TYR A 18 -10.96 -17.72 14.46
CA TYR A 18 -11.51 -16.51 13.88
C TYR A 18 -10.30 -15.67 13.49
N ALA A 19 -10.05 -15.55 12.19
CA ALA A 19 -9.17 -14.51 11.68
C ALA A 19 -9.82 -13.22 12.19
N GLN A 20 -9.25 -12.64 13.23
CA GLN A 20 -9.61 -11.28 13.61
C GLN A 20 -9.20 -10.45 12.41
N ASP A 21 -10.17 -9.79 11.79
CA ASP A 21 -9.88 -8.86 10.71
C ASP A 21 -8.78 -7.91 11.20
N PRO A 22 -7.67 -7.78 10.44
CA PRO A 22 -6.56 -6.95 10.87
C PRO A 22 -7.05 -5.52 11.07
N SER A 23 -6.62 -4.88 12.15
CA SER A 23 -6.95 -3.48 12.38
C SER A 23 -6.37 -2.61 11.26
N ASP A 24 -6.94 -1.43 11.00
CA ASP A 24 -6.40 -0.47 10.02
C ASP A 24 -4.92 -0.18 10.27
N GLN A 25 -4.52 -0.19 11.54
CA GLN A 25 -3.15 -0.09 11.96
C GLN A 25 -2.31 -1.29 11.49
N ASP A 26 -2.75 -2.52 11.75
CA ASP A 26 -2.04 -3.72 11.31
C ASP A 26 -1.91 -3.75 9.78
N ILE A 27 -2.93 -3.32 9.04
CA ILE A 27 -2.89 -3.18 7.57
C ILE A 27 -1.78 -2.22 7.15
N ARG A 28 -1.65 -1.05 7.79
CA ARG A 28 -0.57 -0.09 7.49
C ARG A 28 0.81 -0.67 7.77
N LEU A 29 0.99 -1.34 8.91
CA LEU A 29 2.26 -1.97 9.28
C LEU A 29 2.64 -3.10 8.31
N MET A 30 1.66 -3.88 7.85
CA MET A 30 1.85 -4.92 6.83
C MET A 30 2.27 -4.31 5.48
N ALA A 31 1.59 -3.25 5.04
CA ALA A 31 1.90 -2.58 3.78
C ALA A 31 3.31 -1.97 3.79
N ALA A 32 3.70 -1.35 4.90
CA ALA A 32 5.06 -0.83 5.07
C ALA A 32 6.12 -1.93 5.01
N ALA A 33 5.85 -3.09 5.62
CA ALA A 33 6.70 -4.26 5.56
C ALA A 33 6.86 -4.81 4.13
N GLN A 34 5.76 -4.91 3.38
CA GLN A 34 5.78 -5.32 1.97
C GLN A 34 6.57 -4.33 1.11
N LYS A 35 6.32 -3.03 1.27
CA LYS A 35 7.03 -1.98 0.53
C LYS A 35 8.53 -2.03 0.76
N ALA A 36 8.99 -2.25 2.01
CA ALA A 36 10.42 -2.41 2.29
C ALA A 36 11.02 -3.61 1.54
N VAL A 37 10.35 -4.76 1.56
CA VAL A 37 10.80 -5.98 0.86
C VAL A 37 10.84 -5.77 -0.66
N GLU A 38 9.83 -5.14 -1.24
CA GLU A 38 9.76 -4.84 -2.67
C GLU A 38 10.83 -3.84 -3.11
N SER A 39 11.02 -2.76 -2.33
CA SER A 39 12.07 -1.78 -2.58
C SER A 39 13.47 -2.41 -2.51
N TYR A 40 13.68 -3.37 -1.59
CA TYR A 40 14.90 -4.16 -1.56
C TYR A 40 15.05 -5.09 -2.76
N ARG A 41 13.99 -5.79 -3.16
CA ARG A 41 14.02 -6.69 -4.34
C ARG A 41 14.30 -5.94 -5.63
N SER A 42 13.77 -4.74 -5.77
CA SER A 42 13.90 -3.92 -6.99
C SER A 42 15.28 -3.27 -7.13
N ALA A 43 15.81 -2.65 -6.07
CA ALA A 43 17.04 -1.86 -6.14
C ALA A 43 17.96 -2.02 -4.91
N GLY A 44 17.79 -3.09 -4.13
CA GLY A 44 18.59 -3.39 -2.96
C GLY A 44 18.46 -2.32 -1.87
N ILE A 45 19.55 -2.11 -1.14
CA ILE A 45 19.62 -1.13 -0.04
C ILE A 45 19.36 0.29 -0.55
N THR A 46 19.74 0.61 -1.79
CA THR A 46 19.46 1.92 -2.40
C THR A 46 17.97 2.15 -2.59
N GLY A 47 17.23 1.14 -3.09
CA GLY A 47 15.79 1.22 -3.26
C GLY A 47 15.04 1.40 -1.94
N MET A 48 15.45 0.67 -0.89
CA MET A 48 14.88 0.88 0.45
C MET A 48 15.15 2.29 0.96
N GLY A 49 16.38 2.79 0.80
CA GLY A 49 16.75 4.14 1.22
C GLY A 49 15.87 5.20 0.55
N GLN A 50 15.72 5.12 -0.78
CA GLN A 50 14.84 6.02 -1.53
C GLN A 50 13.39 5.94 -1.06
N ALA A 51 12.86 4.75 -0.81
CA ALA A 51 11.48 4.61 -0.33
C ALA A 51 11.26 5.25 1.05
N VAL A 52 12.23 5.15 1.96
CA VAL A 52 12.19 5.82 3.27
C VAL A 52 12.29 7.33 3.09
N ASP A 53 13.28 7.81 2.32
CA ASP A 53 13.51 9.23 2.05
C ASP A 53 12.29 9.89 1.40
N ASP A 54 11.68 9.24 0.40
CA ASP A 54 10.47 9.72 -0.28
C ASP A 54 9.27 9.79 0.67
N CYS A 55 9.14 8.81 1.57
CA CYS A 55 8.07 8.81 2.57
C CYS A 55 8.24 9.97 3.55
N GLU A 56 9.42 10.09 4.17
CA GLU A 56 9.69 11.10 5.18
C GLU A 56 9.69 12.52 4.60
N SER A 57 10.23 12.72 3.40
CA SER A 57 10.22 14.03 2.73
C SER A 57 8.82 14.45 2.24
N GLY A 58 7.93 13.48 2.02
CA GLY A 58 6.52 13.71 1.73
C GLY A 58 5.71 14.15 2.95
N LEU A 59 6.22 13.95 4.16
CA LEU A 59 5.54 14.38 5.38
C LEU A 59 5.56 15.91 5.52
N SER A 60 4.40 16.47 5.84
CA SER A 60 4.22 17.89 6.12
C SER A 60 3.48 18.08 7.43
N ARG A 61 3.46 19.28 8.00
CA ARG A 61 2.71 19.56 9.24
C ARG A 61 1.19 19.27 9.14
N ALA A 62 0.68 19.08 7.93
CA ALA A 62 -0.72 18.71 7.68
C ALA A 62 -0.93 17.19 7.51
N SER A 63 0.14 16.38 7.50
CA SER A 63 0.06 14.92 7.39
C SER A 63 -0.71 14.34 8.57
N GLY A 64 -1.52 13.32 8.28
CA GLY A 64 -2.26 12.59 9.31
C GLY A 64 -1.35 11.69 10.13
N GLU A 65 -1.83 11.25 11.30
CA GLU A 65 -1.12 10.30 12.16
C GLU A 65 -0.84 8.97 11.42
N GLU A 66 -1.73 8.59 10.50
CA GLU A 66 -1.66 7.38 9.69
C GLU A 66 -0.48 7.39 8.71
N ASP A 67 -0.22 8.53 8.05
CA ASP A 67 0.90 8.69 7.11
C ASP A 67 2.23 8.63 7.85
N VAL A 68 2.28 9.29 9.02
CA VAL A 68 3.46 9.31 9.88
C VAL A 68 3.72 7.90 10.42
N GLU A 69 2.69 7.19 10.87
CA GLU A 69 2.81 5.81 11.32
C GLU A 69 3.30 4.88 10.21
N TYR A 70 2.80 5.06 8.98
CA TYR A 70 3.26 4.30 7.83
C TYR A 70 4.75 4.55 7.53
N CYS A 71 5.21 5.81 7.51
CA CYS A 71 6.62 6.10 7.24
C CYS A 71 7.55 5.56 8.35
N VAL A 72 7.13 5.67 9.62
CA VAL A 72 7.86 5.05 10.75
C VAL A 72 7.92 3.54 10.60
N ALA A 73 6.80 2.90 10.24
CA ALA A 73 6.75 1.47 10.00
C ALA A 73 7.63 1.04 8.82
N LEU A 74 7.73 1.86 7.77
CA LEU A 74 8.57 1.61 6.61
C LEU A 74 10.06 1.68 6.95
N ASN A 75 10.45 2.64 7.79
CA ASN A 75 11.82 2.76 8.28
C ASN A 75 12.20 1.55 9.17
N LEU A 76 11.32 1.18 10.12
CA LEU A 76 11.46 -0.05 10.93
C LEU A 76 11.48 -1.32 10.07
N ALA A 77 10.67 -1.41 9.01
CA ALA A 77 10.67 -2.55 8.12
C ALA A 77 11.99 -2.69 7.35
N SER A 78 12.51 -1.57 6.84
CA SER A 78 13.77 -1.53 6.11
C SER A 78 14.96 -1.95 6.99
N MET A 79 14.92 -1.60 8.28
CA MET A 79 15.84 -2.13 9.30
C MET A 79 15.86 -3.66 9.35
N HIS A 80 14.68 -4.29 9.41
CA HIS A 80 14.57 -5.75 9.46
C HIS A 80 14.99 -6.42 8.16
N VAL A 81 14.62 -5.84 7.01
CA VAL A 81 15.02 -6.36 5.70
C VAL A 81 16.54 -6.33 5.55
N ASP A 82 17.19 -5.22 5.91
CA ASP A 82 18.65 -5.10 5.93
C ASP A 82 19.28 -6.15 6.87
N ALA A 83 18.76 -6.29 8.10
CA ALA A 83 19.28 -7.26 9.06
C ALA A 83 19.19 -8.71 8.55
N ILE A 84 18.08 -9.08 7.93
CA ILE A 84 17.87 -10.43 7.37
C ILE A 84 18.77 -10.65 6.16
N ALA A 85 18.80 -9.71 5.22
CA ALA A 85 19.52 -9.87 3.97
C ALA A 85 21.05 -9.88 4.17
N THR A 86 21.56 -9.00 5.02
CA THR A 86 23.00 -8.90 5.32
C THR A 86 23.49 -10.11 6.10
N LYS A 87 22.68 -10.62 7.04
CA LYS A 87 22.95 -11.89 7.74
C LYS A 87 22.98 -13.08 6.76
N ALA A 88 22.03 -13.15 5.82
CA ALA A 88 22.00 -14.21 4.81
C ALA A 88 23.21 -14.15 3.87
N ALA A 89 23.68 -12.95 3.52
CA ALA A 89 24.83 -12.73 2.65
C ALA A 89 26.19 -12.71 3.39
N ASN A 90 26.19 -12.81 4.73
CA ASN A 90 27.37 -12.68 5.58
C ASN A 90 28.16 -11.37 5.33
N ILE A 91 27.45 -10.26 5.20
CA ILE A 91 28.01 -8.92 5.00
C ILE A 91 27.60 -7.97 6.14
N PRO A 92 28.32 -6.85 6.35
CA PRO A 92 27.91 -5.84 7.31
C PRO A 92 26.59 -5.16 6.93
N ARG A 93 25.83 -4.73 7.95
CA ARG A 93 24.63 -3.90 7.80
C ARG A 93 24.95 -2.49 7.34
N ASP A 94 24.06 -1.90 6.55
CA ASP A 94 24.14 -0.48 6.19
C ASP A 94 23.94 0.40 7.44
N ASN A 95 24.74 1.45 7.58
CA ASN A 95 24.69 2.33 8.74
C ASN A 95 23.34 3.02 8.91
N ARG A 96 22.62 3.29 7.81
CA ARG A 96 21.29 3.94 7.82
C ARG A 96 20.25 3.07 8.50
N PHE A 97 20.37 1.76 8.36
CA PHE A 97 19.37 0.78 8.79
C PHE A 97 19.76 0.07 10.08
N LYS A 98 20.70 0.61 10.87
CA LYS A 98 21.04 0.08 12.20
C LYS A 98 19.97 0.45 13.23
N ASP A 99 19.76 -0.44 14.19
CA ASP A 99 18.71 -0.32 15.21
C ASP A 99 18.72 1.03 15.93
N GLU A 100 19.89 1.45 16.43
CA GLU A 100 20.03 2.73 17.14
C GLU A 100 19.67 3.93 16.27
N MET A 101 20.01 3.89 14.97
CA MET A 101 19.73 4.98 14.04
C MET A 101 18.25 5.04 13.69
N VAL A 102 17.66 3.91 13.31
CA VAL A 102 16.25 3.83 12.89
C VAL A 102 15.31 4.15 14.06
N VAL A 103 15.61 3.66 15.26
CA VAL A 103 14.83 3.97 16.46
C VAL A 103 14.90 5.46 16.79
N ALA A 104 16.08 6.07 16.74
CA ALA A 104 16.24 7.51 16.99
C ALA A 104 15.48 8.36 15.95
N GLN A 105 15.58 8.03 14.66
CA GLN A 105 14.84 8.71 13.60
C GLN A 105 13.33 8.58 13.78
N SER A 106 12.85 7.35 14.05
CA SER A 106 11.44 7.09 14.31
C SER A 106 10.92 7.91 15.50
N GLU A 107 11.73 8.02 16.55
CA GLU A 107 11.41 8.84 17.71
C GLU A 107 11.31 10.33 17.38
N GLU A 108 12.25 10.87 16.60
CA GLU A 108 12.21 12.27 16.16
C GLU A 108 10.97 12.57 15.31
N VAL A 109 10.63 11.70 14.35
CA VAL A 109 9.45 11.81 13.50
C VAL A 109 8.17 11.80 14.34
N LEU A 110 8.00 10.81 15.22
CA LEU A 110 6.81 10.70 16.07
C LEU A 110 6.65 11.89 17.03
N LYS A 111 7.76 12.41 17.57
CA LYS A 111 7.75 13.62 18.41
C LYS A 111 7.35 14.86 17.63
N PHE A 112 7.91 15.04 16.44
CA PHE A 112 7.65 16.20 15.61
C PHE A 112 6.18 16.30 15.21
N PHE A 113 5.58 15.17 14.80
CA PHE A 113 4.18 15.09 14.38
C PHE A 113 3.19 14.83 15.51
N ARG A 114 3.67 14.63 16.75
CA ARG A 114 2.85 14.45 17.96
C ARG A 114 1.87 13.26 17.89
N VAL A 115 2.22 12.22 17.15
CA VAL A 115 1.43 10.97 17.06
C VAL A 115 1.27 10.30 18.42
N VAL A 116 2.28 10.45 19.29
CA VAL A 116 2.22 9.99 20.68
C VAL A 116 2.13 11.20 21.60
N SER A 117 1.04 11.29 22.36
CA SER A 117 0.73 12.43 23.21
C SER A 117 1.61 12.57 24.47
N GLN A 118 2.34 11.51 24.85
CA GLN A 118 3.21 11.49 26.02
C GLN A 118 4.59 10.91 25.69
N SER A 119 5.67 11.58 26.15
CA SER A 119 7.05 11.21 25.81
C SER A 119 7.49 9.86 26.40
N ASP A 120 6.89 9.43 27.50
CA ASP A 120 7.12 8.13 28.16
C ASP A 120 6.40 6.97 27.45
N ALA A 121 5.37 7.25 26.65
CA ALA A 121 4.67 6.26 25.83
C ALA A 121 5.37 5.98 24.48
N LEU A 122 6.36 6.78 24.10
CA LEU A 122 6.96 6.74 22.76
C LEU A 122 7.82 5.50 22.51
N MET A 123 8.68 5.13 23.45
CA MET A 123 9.47 3.89 23.31
C MET A 123 8.62 2.61 23.36
N PRO A 124 7.64 2.48 24.28
CA PRO A 124 6.65 1.40 24.21
C PRO A 124 5.93 1.34 22.86
N TYR A 125 5.52 2.49 22.32
CA TYR A 125 4.87 2.59 21.01
C TYR A 125 5.77 2.03 19.90
N ILE A 126 7.01 2.52 19.79
CA ILE A 126 7.98 2.08 18.79
C ILE A 126 8.24 0.58 18.91
N ASN A 127 8.45 0.07 20.12
CA ASN A 127 8.70 -1.35 20.36
C ASN A 127 7.55 -2.25 19.92
N GLU A 128 6.30 -1.84 20.15
CA GLU A 128 5.12 -2.56 19.70
C GLU A 128 5.06 -2.65 18.16
N ARG A 129 5.24 -1.51 17.47
CA ARG A 129 5.21 -1.48 15.99
C ARG A 129 6.40 -2.25 15.42
N ASN A 130 7.57 -2.11 16.02
CA ASN A 130 8.79 -2.83 15.64
C ASN A 130 8.59 -4.36 15.67
N ALA A 131 7.96 -4.88 16.74
CA ALA A 131 7.70 -6.32 16.85
C ALA A 131 6.68 -6.82 15.80
N LYS A 132 5.62 -6.05 15.55
CA LYS A 132 4.62 -6.37 14.52
C LYS A 132 5.24 -6.34 13.12
N VAL A 133 5.93 -5.24 12.78
CA VAL A 133 6.59 -5.05 11.48
C VAL A 133 7.63 -6.14 11.21
N HIS A 134 8.43 -6.54 12.21
CA HIS A 134 9.35 -7.67 12.06
C HIS A 134 8.63 -8.95 11.61
N SER A 135 7.51 -9.25 12.25
CA SER A 135 6.69 -10.43 11.92
C SER A 135 6.14 -10.36 10.50
N TYR A 136 5.72 -9.17 10.05
CA TYR A 136 5.23 -8.94 8.69
C TYR A 136 6.34 -8.97 7.64
N VAL A 137 7.53 -8.47 7.94
CA VAL A 137 8.71 -8.59 7.07
C VAL A 137 9.07 -10.06 6.87
N LEU A 138 9.09 -10.86 7.93
CA LEU A 138 9.32 -12.30 7.83
C LEU A 138 8.25 -13.00 6.99
N ALA A 139 6.98 -12.61 7.12
CA ALA A 139 5.90 -13.13 6.28
C ALA A 139 6.09 -12.76 4.80
N ALA A 140 6.43 -11.51 4.50
CA ALA A 140 6.65 -11.00 3.14
C ALA A 140 7.90 -11.60 2.45
N ILE A 141 8.94 -11.94 3.22
CA ILE A 141 10.15 -12.60 2.70
C ILE A 141 9.91 -14.09 2.42
N ASN A 142 9.23 -14.80 3.32
CA ASN A 142 9.09 -16.27 3.27
C ASN A 142 7.93 -16.78 2.40
N GLY A 143 7.19 -15.89 1.73
CA GLY A 143 6.17 -16.27 0.75
C GLY A 143 5.14 -17.28 1.29
N HIS A 144 4.72 -17.15 2.55
CA HIS A 144 3.60 -17.93 3.07
C HIS A 144 2.26 -17.21 2.83
N PRO A 145 1.22 -17.93 2.40
CA PRO A 145 0.08 -17.40 1.68
C PRO A 145 -1.10 -17.07 2.61
N GLY A 146 -0.81 -16.36 3.71
CA GLY A 146 -1.81 -16.07 4.75
C GLY A 146 -2.40 -14.65 4.72
N ALA A 147 -1.72 -13.73 4.04
CA ALA A 147 -2.16 -12.35 3.83
C ALA A 147 -1.59 -11.81 2.51
N ALA A 148 -0.44 -12.33 2.08
CA ALA A 148 0.05 -12.17 0.73
C ALA A 148 -0.81 -12.91 -0.30
N ASP A 149 -1.48 -14.04 -0.02
CA ASP A 149 -2.38 -14.64 -1.04
C ASP A 149 -3.75 -13.97 -1.13
N GLN A 150 -4.02 -12.94 -0.32
CA GLN A 150 -5.11 -11.99 -0.57
C GLN A 150 -4.63 -10.69 -1.23
N ALA A 151 -3.31 -10.45 -1.28
CA ALA A 151 -2.70 -9.27 -1.93
C ALA A 151 -1.79 -9.62 -3.13
N ALA A 152 -1.54 -10.90 -3.39
CA ALA A 152 -0.57 -11.43 -4.35
C ALA A 152 -1.07 -12.69 -5.07
N ALA A 153 -2.20 -13.31 -4.67
CA ALA A 153 -2.98 -14.16 -5.58
C ALA A 153 -3.66 -13.33 -6.69
N SER A 154 -3.53 -12.02 -6.61
CA SER A 154 -4.05 -11.03 -7.52
C SER A 154 -2.95 -10.14 -8.13
N GLY A 155 -1.67 -10.39 -7.88
CA GLY A 155 -0.58 -9.47 -8.27
C GLY A 155 -0.52 -9.15 -9.78
N ASP A 156 -0.86 -10.11 -10.65
CA ASP A 156 -0.98 -9.89 -12.09
C ASP A 156 -2.41 -9.52 -12.51
N ASP A 157 -3.44 -10.10 -11.87
CA ASP A 157 -4.85 -9.89 -12.25
C ASP A 157 -5.50 -8.62 -11.66
N GLU A 158 -5.20 -8.25 -10.41
CA GLU A 158 -5.63 -6.97 -9.79
C GLU A 158 -4.81 -5.78 -10.29
N SER A 159 -3.50 -5.94 -10.51
CA SER A 159 -2.72 -4.87 -11.17
C SER A 159 -3.24 -4.63 -12.59
N ALA A 160 -3.59 -5.70 -13.32
CA ALA A 160 -4.25 -5.60 -14.61
C ALA A 160 -5.68 -5.04 -14.50
N ALA A 161 -6.45 -5.42 -13.47
CA ALA A 161 -7.80 -4.91 -13.26
C ALA A 161 -7.82 -3.43 -12.87
N ALA A 162 -6.88 -2.97 -12.06
CA ALA A 162 -6.70 -1.56 -11.71
C ALA A 162 -6.19 -0.75 -12.91
N ALA A 163 -5.23 -1.28 -13.68
CA ALA A 163 -4.79 -0.67 -14.94
C ALA A 163 -5.93 -0.59 -15.98
N LYS A 164 -6.79 -1.62 -16.02
CA LYS A 164 -7.98 -1.63 -16.85
C LYS A 164 -8.99 -0.59 -16.36
N ALA A 165 -9.27 -0.51 -15.06
CA ALA A 165 -10.18 0.49 -14.49
C ALA A 165 -9.70 1.93 -14.76
N PHE A 166 -8.38 2.18 -14.66
CA PHE A 166 -7.79 3.44 -15.07
C PHE A 166 -8.06 3.75 -16.54
N THR A 167 -7.84 2.76 -17.41
CA THR A 167 -8.06 2.92 -18.86
C THR A 167 -9.53 3.15 -19.17
N ASP A 168 -10.44 2.37 -18.57
CA ASP A 168 -11.90 2.49 -18.72
C ASP A 168 -12.35 3.90 -18.29
N PHE A 169 -11.89 4.38 -17.12
CA PHE A 169 -12.22 5.72 -16.63
C PHE A 169 -11.76 6.82 -17.60
N TRP A 170 -10.48 6.82 -18.00
CA TRP A 170 -9.90 7.88 -18.84
C TRP A 170 -10.33 7.82 -20.31
N THR A 171 -10.95 6.73 -20.74
CA THR A 171 -11.54 6.60 -22.10
C THR A 171 -13.05 6.77 -22.11
N SER A 172 -13.71 6.71 -20.95
CA SER A 172 -15.13 6.99 -20.84
C SER A 172 -15.42 8.48 -21.04
N THR A 173 -16.43 8.76 -21.86
CA THR A 173 -17.00 10.10 -22.04
C THR A 173 -18.48 10.14 -21.63
N ASP A 174 -18.97 9.08 -20.98
CA ASP A 174 -20.34 8.98 -20.48
C ASP A 174 -20.35 9.33 -18.99
N CYS A 175 -21.20 10.27 -18.61
CA CYS A 175 -21.28 10.78 -17.24
C CYS A 175 -21.74 9.71 -16.23
N ASP A 176 -22.66 8.85 -16.64
CA ASP A 176 -23.22 7.82 -15.77
C ASP A 176 -22.15 6.73 -15.54
N GLU A 177 -21.38 6.40 -16.59
CA GLU A 177 -20.25 5.48 -16.47
C GLU A 177 -19.13 6.06 -15.61
N LEU A 178 -18.81 7.36 -15.75
CA LEU A 178 -17.81 8.02 -14.90
C LEU A 178 -18.22 8.03 -13.41
N GLN A 179 -19.51 8.16 -13.11
CA GLN A 179 -20.03 8.02 -11.75
C GLN A 179 -19.84 6.60 -11.21
N GLU A 180 -20.11 5.57 -12.02
CA GLU A 180 -19.92 4.17 -11.63
C GLU A 180 -18.45 3.78 -11.48
N LEU A 181 -17.55 4.41 -12.23
CA LEU A 181 -16.11 4.18 -12.22
C LEU A 181 -15.37 5.01 -11.18
N SER A 182 -16.06 5.72 -10.29
CA SER A 182 -15.43 6.57 -9.28
C SER A 182 -16.18 6.63 -7.95
N GLU A 183 -15.47 7.06 -6.91
CA GLU A 183 -16.06 7.50 -5.65
C GLU A 183 -16.70 8.89 -5.84
N TRP A 184 -17.73 8.97 -6.70
CA TRP A 184 -18.28 10.23 -7.20
C TRP A 184 -18.72 11.20 -6.11
N PRO A 185 -19.48 10.79 -5.06
CA PRO A 185 -19.84 11.70 -3.97
C PRO A 185 -18.62 12.32 -3.29
N GLN A 186 -17.55 11.54 -3.11
CA GLN A 186 -16.30 11.97 -2.49
C GLN A 186 -15.54 12.94 -3.40
N LEU A 187 -15.55 12.73 -4.72
CA LEU A 187 -14.96 13.66 -5.68
C LEU A 187 -15.70 15.00 -5.72
N VAL A 188 -17.04 14.97 -5.70
CA VAL A 188 -17.87 16.19 -5.65
C VAL A 188 -17.57 17.00 -4.39
N GLU A 189 -17.48 16.33 -3.24
CA GLU A 189 -17.12 16.96 -1.96
C GLU A 189 -15.70 17.53 -2.00
N GLN A 190 -14.73 16.73 -2.46
CA GLN A 190 -13.32 17.11 -2.49
C GLN A 190 -13.05 18.31 -3.40
N PHE A 191 -13.61 18.32 -4.61
CA PHE A 191 -13.47 19.43 -5.55
C PHE A 191 -14.39 20.61 -5.23
N ARG A 192 -15.24 20.50 -4.20
CA ARG A 192 -16.21 21.53 -3.78
C ARG A 192 -17.07 22.00 -4.97
N THR A 193 -17.56 21.04 -5.73
CA THR A 193 -18.31 21.26 -6.97
C THR A 193 -19.70 20.60 -6.85
N ASN A 194 -20.39 20.42 -7.97
CA ASN A 194 -21.63 19.65 -8.04
C ASN A 194 -21.54 18.63 -9.19
N ASP A 195 -22.50 17.71 -9.26
CA ASP A 195 -22.51 16.62 -10.23
C ASP A 195 -22.39 17.13 -11.67
N GLU A 196 -23.17 18.14 -12.04
CA GLU A 196 -23.18 18.70 -13.40
C GLU A 196 -21.81 19.31 -13.77
N GLN A 197 -21.20 20.05 -12.85
CA GLN A 197 -19.90 20.69 -13.08
C GLN A 197 -18.75 19.68 -13.15
N LEU A 198 -18.75 18.68 -12.26
CA LEU A 198 -17.73 17.62 -12.27
C LEU A 198 -17.84 16.80 -13.55
N CYS A 199 -19.06 16.41 -13.92
CA CYS A 199 -19.38 15.70 -15.15
C CYS A 199 -18.89 16.44 -16.39
N ASN A 200 -19.29 17.71 -16.55
CA ASN A 200 -18.85 18.51 -17.68
C ASN A 200 -17.33 18.64 -17.75
N THR A 201 -16.66 18.76 -16.60
CA THR A 201 -15.20 18.87 -16.52
C THR A 201 -14.52 17.59 -16.97
N PHE A 202 -14.92 16.43 -16.43
CA PHE A 202 -14.34 15.14 -16.80
C PHE A 202 -14.62 14.79 -18.26
N VAL A 203 -15.85 14.96 -18.74
CA VAL A 203 -16.20 14.71 -20.15
C VAL A 203 -15.35 15.56 -21.09
N GLN A 204 -15.22 16.87 -20.83
CA GLN A 204 -14.38 17.75 -21.65
C GLN A 204 -12.90 17.35 -21.64
N MET A 205 -12.40 16.90 -20.49
CA MET A 205 -11.03 16.43 -20.35
C MET A 205 -10.81 15.11 -21.11
N HIS A 206 -11.71 14.14 -20.96
CA HIS A 206 -11.61 12.80 -21.54
C HIS A 206 -11.81 12.82 -23.06
N GLN A 207 -12.64 13.73 -23.60
CA GLN A 207 -12.77 13.94 -25.04
C GLN A 207 -11.45 14.31 -25.74
N ARG A 208 -10.46 14.80 -24.99
CA ARG A 208 -9.14 15.11 -25.51
C ARG A 208 -8.20 13.91 -25.50
N VAL A 209 -8.51 12.85 -24.75
CA VAL A 209 -7.67 11.66 -24.61
C VAL A 209 -7.85 10.75 -25.82
N GLN A 210 -6.75 10.52 -26.54
CA GLN A 210 -6.70 9.63 -27.70
C GLN A 210 -6.22 8.23 -27.34
N LYS A 211 -5.28 8.15 -26.39
CA LYS A 211 -4.63 6.90 -26.01
C LYS A 211 -4.15 6.99 -24.56
N VAL A 212 -4.24 5.87 -23.86
CA VAL A 212 -3.73 5.66 -22.51
C VAL A 212 -2.60 4.64 -22.57
N ASP A 213 -1.41 5.01 -22.09
CA ASP A 213 -0.24 4.13 -21.99
C ASP A 213 0.15 3.99 -20.51
N ILE A 214 -0.13 2.84 -19.90
CA ILE A 214 0.20 2.57 -18.49
C ILE A 214 1.72 2.49 -18.31
N ILE A 215 2.26 3.32 -17.43
CA ILE A 215 3.68 3.41 -17.09
C ILE A 215 4.00 2.53 -15.87
N GLY A 216 3.09 2.49 -14.90
CA GLY A 216 3.29 1.70 -13.69
C GLY A 216 2.04 1.60 -12.84
N VAL A 217 1.98 0.52 -12.06
CA VAL A 217 0.93 0.24 -11.10
C VAL A 217 1.61 -0.01 -9.77
N GLN A 218 1.28 0.80 -8.77
CA GLN A 218 1.86 0.76 -7.44
C GLN A 218 0.76 0.45 -6.42
N PRO A 219 0.78 -0.72 -5.78
CA PRO A 219 -0.11 -1.01 -4.66
C PRO A 219 0.05 0.05 -3.54
N LEU A 220 -1.08 0.45 -2.96
CA LEU A 220 -1.19 1.34 -1.80
C LEU A 220 -1.94 0.63 -0.66
N PRO A 221 -1.76 1.06 0.60
CA PRO A 221 -2.53 0.51 1.73
C PRO A 221 -4.05 0.69 1.55
N GLY A 222 -4.84 -0.22 2.14
CA GLY A 222 -6.31 -0.08 2.22
C GLY A 222 -7.07 -0.45 0.94
N ASN A 223 -6.67 -1.53 0.27
CA ASN A 223 -7.21 -1.97 -1.03
C ASN A 223 -7.18 -0.85 -2.07
N ARG A 224 -6.05 -0.15 -2.15
CA ARG A 224 -5.83 0.96 -3.06
C ARG A 224 -4.66 0.65 -3.99
N VAL A 225 -4.69 1.25 -5.17
CA VAL A 225 -3.62 1.15 -6.15
C VAL A 225 -3.43 2.51 -6.78
N ARG A 226 -2.19 2.91 -6.97
CA ARG A 226 -1.82 4.09 -7.71
C ARG A 226 -1.39 3.70 -9.11
N VAL A 227 -2.07 4.22 -10.11
CA VAL A 227 -1.78 3.97 -11.50
C VAL A 227 -1.15 5.21 -12.12
N LYS A 228 0.01 5.04 -12.74
CA LYS A 228 0.74 6.06 -13.49
C LYS A 228 0.59 5.77 -14.99
N ALA A 229 0.20 6.76 -15.77
CA ALA A 229 0.02 6.60 -17.21
C ALA A 229 0.47 7.85 -18.00
N SER A 230 0.78 7.64 -19.28
CA SER A 230 0.90 8.72 -20.27
C SER A 230 -0.37 8.77 -21.11
N LEU A 231 -1.00 9.93 -21.17
CA LEU A 231 -2.21 10.20 -21.95
C LEU A 231 -1.83 10.98 -23.19
N ALA A 232 -2.06 10.41 -24.38
CA ALA A 232 -1.91 11.14 -25.64
C ALA A 232 -3.15 12.03 -25.86
N LEU A 233 -2.94 13.31 -26.18
CA LEU A 233 -4.01 14.29 -26.29
C LEU A 233 -4.18 14.87 -27.71
N ILE A 234 -5.42 15.15 -28.10
CA ILE A 234 -5.78 15.85 -29.34
C ILE A 234 -5.85 17.37 -29.09
N PRO A 235 -5.39 18.24 -30.03
CA PRO A 235 -4.82 17.93 -31.34
C PRO A 235 -3.36 17.50 -31.34
N GLN A 236 -2.54 17.94 -30.37
CA GLN A 236 -1.19 17.41 -30.11
C GLN A 236 -0.83 17.65 -28.64
N GLY A 237 -0.27 16.63 -27.99
CA GLY A 237 0.27 16.72 -26.63
C GLY A 237 0.30 15.36 -25.93
N SER A 238 1.05 15.29 -24.83
CA SER A 238 1.00 14.17 -23.90
C SER A 238 0.96 14.70 -22.48
N MET A 239 0.21 14.05 -21.60
CA MET A 239 0.14 14.37 -20.18
C MET A 239 0.50 13.12 -19.39
N ASN A 240 1.42 13.25 -18.43
CA ASN A 240 1.61 12.21 -17.43
C ASN A 240 0.58 12.39 -16.33
N GLN A 241 -0.14 11.32 -16.04
CA GLN A 241 -1.22 11.30 -15.05
C GLN A 241 -0.93 10.23 -14.01
N GLU A 242 -1.29 10.53 -12.77
CA GLU A 242 -1.18 9.63 -11.63
C GLU A 242 -2.48 9.73 -10.84
N ASP A 243 -3.21 8.62 -10.72
CA ASP A 243 -4.47 8.56 -9.98
C ASP A 243 -4.48 7.37 -9.03
N THR A 244 -5.20 7.52 -7.91
CA THR A 244 -5.43 6.45 -6.95
C THR A 244 -6.79 5.79 -7.26
N PHE A 245 -6.80 4.46 -7.31
CA PHE A 245 -8.00 3.63 -7.43
C PHE A 245 -8.19 2.85 -6.13
N ALA A 246 -9.44 2.68 -5.69
CA ALA A 246 -9.81 1.88 -4.53
C ALA A 246 -10.71 0.72 -4.96
N LEU A 247 -10.59 -0.43 -4.30
CA LEU A 247 -11.48 -1.57 -4.50
C LEU A 247 -12.72 -1.40 -3.63
N VAL A 248 -13.85 -1.05 -4.24
CA VAL A 248 -15.15 -0.87 -3.59
C VAL A 248 -16.12 -1.89 -4.16
N ASP A 249 -16.72 -2.71 -3.29
CA ASP A 249 -17.66 -3.78 -3.68
C ASP A 249 -17.11 -4.71 -4.79
N GLY A 250 -15.80 -4.97 -4.76
CA GLY A 250 -15.11 -5.82 -5.74
C GLY A 250 -14.83 -5.14 -7.09
N LYS A 251 -15.01 -3.83 -7.20
CA LYS A 251 -14.67 -3.04 -8.40
C LYS A 251 -13.62 -1.98 -8.08
N TRP A 252 -12.63 -1.84 -8.96
CA TRP A 252 -11.66 -0.74 -8.89
C TRP A 252 -12.30 0.54 -9.42
N VAL A 253 -12.36 1.57 -8.58
CA VAL A 253 -12.95 2.87 -8.90
C VAL A 253 -11.98 3.99 -8.56
N LEU A 254 -12.02 5.09 -9.33
CA LEU A 254 -11.21 6.28 -9.06
C LEU A 254 -11.54 6.80 -7.65
N SER A 255 -10.51 6.90 -6.81
CA SER A 255 -10.62 7.44 -5.46
C SER A 255 -10.16 8.88 -5.43
N ALA A 256 -10.78 9.66 -4.55
CA ALA A 256 -10.42 11.06 -4.33
C ALA A 256 -9.06 11.23 -3.62
N ARG A 257 -8.50 10.16 -3.02
CA ARG A 257 -7.27 10.18 -2.22
C ARG A 257 -6.29 9.09 -2.67
#